data_AF-A0A379GHU1-F1
#
_entry.id   AF-A0A379GHU1-F1
#
_cell.length_a   1.000
_cell.length_b   1.000
_cell.length_c   1.000
_cell.angle_alpha   90.00
_cell.angle_beta   90.00
_cell.angle_gamma   90.00
#
_symmetry.space_group_name_H-M   'P 1'
#
loop_
_entity.id
_entity.type
_entity.pdbx_description
1 polymer ?
#
loop_
_entity_poly.entity_id
_entity_poly.type
_entity_poly.pdbx_seq_one_letter_code
_entity_poly.pdbx_strand_id
1 'polypeptide(L)'
;MLGLCFTTKERCKQTINLIPEDELLNILEGDDAETNALRARRRCPKCGTAMDSYLIDTHRKLHVCGNNPACDGYEVEEGEFRLKGYEGPVIECDKCGAEMHLKMGRFGKYMGCTNEECKNTRKILKSGEIAPPKEDPVPLPELPCEKSDAYFVLRDGAAGIFLAANTFPKSRETRAPKVAELVRFKDRLSEKMRYLAQAPVTDPEGNPTIVRFSRKTKQQYVSSEKEGKATGWSAFYIDGKWVEKSK
;
A
#
# COMPACT_ATOMS: atom_id res chain seq x y z
N MET A 1 -26.76 28.96 -8.88
CA MET A 1 -25.58 29.55 -9.58
C MET A 1 -24.43 28.56 -9.46
N LEU A 2 -23.96 28.05 -10.61
CA LEU A 2 -22.84 27.13 -10.72
C LEU A 2 -21.53 27.80 -10.26
N GLY A 3 -21.05 27.43 -9.08
CA GLY A 3 -19.76 27.88 -8.54
C GLY A 3 -18.61 26.96 -9.00
N LEU A 4 -18.35 26.87 -10.30
CA LEU A 4 -17.15 26.19 -10.82
C LEU A 4 -16.57 26.98 -11.99
N CYS A 5 -15.94 28.11 -11.70
CA CYS A 5 -14.96 28.69 -12.63
C CYS A 5 -13.95 29.61 -11.91
N PHE A 6 -13.30 29.11 -10.87
CA PHE A 6 -12.11 29.77 -10.33
C PHE A 6 -10.91 29.53 -11.26
N THR A 7 -10.03 30.53 -11.39
CA THR A 7 -8.75 30.37 -12.09
C THR A 7 -7.94 29.24 -11.41
N THR A 8 -7.00 28.61 -12.10
CA THR A 8 -6.24 27.44 -11.58
C THR A 8 -5.53 27.70 -10.25
N LYS A 9 -5.30 28.97 -9.88
CA LYS A 9 -4.65 29.39 -8.63
C LYS A 9 -5.57 29.43 -7.41
N GLU A 10 -6.89 29.54 -7.58
CA GLU A 10 -7.83 29.85 -6.48
C GLU A 10 -8.80 28.70 -6.16
N ARG A 11 -8.60 27.53 -6.77
CA ARG A 11 -9.50 26.37 -6.58
C ARG A 11 -9.19 25.66 -5.26
N CYS A 12 -10.21 25.46 -4.42
CA CYS A 12 -10.11 24.49 -3.34
C CYS A 12 -9.89 23.09 -3.93
N LYS A 13 -8.82 22.40 -3.48
CA LYS A 13 -8.46 21.04 -3.93
C LYS A 13 -8.80 19.97 -2.88
N GLN A 14 -9.43 20.35 -1.78
CA GLN A 14 -9.80 19.43 -0.72
C GLN A 14 -11.03 18.62 -1.13
N THR A 15 -10.95 17.31 -0.92
CA THR A 15 -12.02 16.35 -1.16
C THR A 15 -12.19 15.49 0.07
N ILE A 16 -13.43 15.22 0.47
CA ILE A 16 -13.74 14.27 1.54
C ILE A 16 -14.21 12.98 0.87
N ASN A 17 -13.59 11.86 1.23
CA ASN A 17 -14.02 10.55 0.72
C ASN A 17 -15.24 10.09 1.50
N LEU A 18 -16.32 9.80 0.78
CA LEU A 18 -17.53 9.22 1.33
C LEU A 18 -17.38 7.70 1.38
N ILE A 19 -17.55 7.10 2.56
CA ILE A 19 -17.42 5.65 2.75
C ILE A 19 -18.82 5.04 2.73
N PRO A 20 -19.18 4.22 1.74
CA PRO A 20 -20.54 3.68 1.63
C PRO A 20 -20.81 2.64 2.73
N GLU A 21 -22.04 2.63 3.26
CA GLU A 21 -22.44 1.74 4.36
C GLU A 21 -22.59 0.27 3.93
N ASP A 22 -22.84 0.00 2.65
CA ASP A 22 -23.11 -1.34 2.10
C ASP A 22 -21.87 -2.22 1.93
N GLU A 23 -20.65 -1.66 1.90
CA GLU A 23 -19.38 -2.42 1.95
C GLU A 23 -19.19 -3.22 3.26
N LEU A 24 -20.11 -3.08 4.22
CA LEU A 24 -20.11 -3.73 5.55
C LEU A 24 -21.09 -4.90 5.69
N LEU A 25 -21.94 -5.16 4.70
CA LEU A 25 -22.93 -6.22 4.72
C LEU A 25 -22.52 -7.32 3.75
N ASN A 26 -21.52 -8.10 4.14
CA ASN A 26 -21.34 -9.44 3.59
C ASN A 26 -21.05 -10.37 4.75
N ILE A 27 -21.78 -11.50 4.76
CA ILE A 27 -21.74 -12.64 5.70
C ILE A 27 -22.91 -12.59 6.71
N LEU A 28 -23.90 -13.46 6.45
CA LEU A 28 -25.07 -13.84 7.26
C LEU A 28 -26.36 -13.08 6.91
N GLU A 29 -27.15 -13.61 5.97
CA GLU A 29 -28.59 -13.89 6.11
C GLU A 29 -29.16 -14.35 4.75
N GLY A 30 -30.13 -15.28 4.75
CA GLY A 30 -30.63 -16.00 3.58
C GLY A 30 -31.43 -15.14 2.57
N ASP A 31 -32.33 -15.78 1.81
CA ASP A 31 -33.06 -15.20 0.66
C ASP A 31 -33.81 -13.87 0.94
N ASP A 32 -34.05 -13.51 2.21
CA ASP A 32 -34.71 -12.26 2.63
C ASP A 32 -33.76 -11.09 2.97
N ALA A 33 -32.45 -11.32 3.02
CA ALA A 33 -31.46 -10.32 3.46
C ALA A 33 -31.43 -9.07 2.57
N GLU A 34 -31.49 -9.26 1.25
CA GLU A 34 -31.52 -8.15 0.29
C GLU A 34 -32.80 -7.31 0.45
N THR A 35 -33.94 -7.96 0.66
CA THR A 35 -35.23 -7.29 0.87
C THR A 35 -35.23 -6.47 2.17
N ASN A 36 -34.67 -7.01 3.24
CA ASN A 36 -34.55 -6.30 4.52
C ASN A 36 -33.55 -5.14 4.44
N ALA A 37 -32.43 -5.31 3.74
CA ALA A 37 -31.47 -4.23 3.49
C ALA A 37 -32.10 -3.08 2.70
N LEU A 38 -32.93 -3.38 1.69
CA LEU A 38 -33.67 -2.36 0.93
C LEU A 38 -34.75 -1.64 1.75
N ARG A 39 -35.37 -2.31 2.72
CA ARG A 39 -36.33 -1.69 3.65
C ARG A 39 -35.66 -0.79 4.68
N ALA A 40 -34.44 -1.13 5.11
CA ALA A 40 -33.67 -0.34 6.08
C ALA A 40 -33.17 1.01 5.52
N ARG A 41 -33.15 1.17 4.20
CA ARG A 41 -32.75 2.43 3.55
C ARG A 41 -33.79 3.54 3.81
N ARG A 42 -33.30 4.73 4.16
CA ARG A 42 -34.11 5.95 4.25
C ARG A 42 -34.76 6.27 2.90
N ARG A 43 -35.88 7.01 2.94
CA ARG A 43 -36.61 7.46 1.76
C ARG A 43 -36.37 8.95 1.55
N CYS A 44 -36.05 9.33 0.32
CA CYS A 44 -35.81 10.72 -0.03
C CYS A 44 -37.05 11.57 0.26
N PRO A 45 -36.94 12.68 1.02
CA PRO A 45 -38.09 13.52 1.36
C PRO A 45 -38.70 14.24 0.14
N LYS A 46 -37.98 14.29 -1.00
CA LYS A 46 -38.42 14.94 -2.23
C LYS A 46 -39.17 13.98 -3.18
N CYS A 47 -38.71 12.75 -3.34
CA CYS A 47 -39.23 11.82 -4.37
C CYS A 47 -39.55 10.41 -3.87
N GLY A 48 -39.33 10.11 -2.58
CA GLY A 48 -39.63 8.80 -1.98
C GLY A 48 -38.67 7.67 -2.37
N THR A 49 -37.71 7.91 -3.27
CA THR A 49 -36.70 6.90 -3.67
C THR A 49 -35.82 6.50 -2.48
N ALA A 50 -35.36 5.24 -2.46
CA ALA A 50 -34.40 4.79 -1.47
C ALA A 50 -33.10 5.63 -1.54
N MET A 51 -32.52 5.92 -0.38
CA MET A 51 -31.28 6.68 -0.26
C MET A 51 -30.10 5.73 0.00
N ASP A 52 -28.93 6.13 -0.50
CA ASP A 52 -27.64 5.52 -0.22
C ASP A 52 -26.95 6.24 0.94
N SER A 53 -26.52 5.50 1.94
CA SER A 53 -25.85 6.01 3.13
C SER A 53 -24.34 6.02 2.96
N TYR A 54 -23.70 7.12 3.33
CA TYR A 54 -22.26 7.29 3.35
C TYR A 54 -21.80 7.87 4.68
N LEU A 55 -20.69 7.37 5.22
CA LEU A 55 -20.05 7.98 6.37
C LEU A 55 -19.09 9.10 5.93
N ILE A 56 -19.24 10.29 6.52
CA ILE A 56 -18.32 11.42 6.32
C ILE A 56 -17.20 11.33 7.37
N ASP A 57 -17.58 11.17 8.63
CA ASP A 57 -16.71 11.08 9.80
C ASP A 57 -17.42 10.32 10.93
N THR A 58 -16.84 10.28 12.13
CA THR A 58 -17.40 9.57 13.29
C THR A 58 -18.66 10.22 13.87
N HIS A 59 -19.03 11.42 13.42
CA HIS A 59 -20.13 12.21 13.96
C HIS A 59 -21.25 12.46 12.93
N ARG A 60 -20.98 12.26 11.64
CA ARG A 60 -21.88 12.62 10.54
C ARG A 60 -21.98 11.52 9.49
N LYS A 61 -23.22 11.15 9.18
CA LYS A 61 -23.58 10.25 8.08
C LYS A 61 -24.43 11.01 7.06
N LEU A 62 -24.08 10.89 5.78
CA LEU A 62 -24.77 11.51 4.65
C LEU A 62 -25.64 10.47 3.95
N HIS A 63 -26.93 10.77 3.82
CA HIS A 63 -27.87 10.01 3.01
C HIS A 63 -28.07 10.75 1.70
N VAL A 64 -27.81 10.11 0.56
CA VAL A 64 -27.98 10.70 -0.78
C VAL A 64 -29.10 9.95 -1.51
N CYS A 65 -30.00 10.68 -2.16
CA CYS A 65 -31.05 10.05 -2.96
C CYS A 65 -30.47 9.16 -4.08
N GLY A 66 -30.98 7.94 -4.25
CA GLY A 66 -30.52 7.01 -5.30
C GLY A 66 -30.73 7.53 -6.73
N ASN A 67 -31.57 8.55 -6.91
CA ASN A 67 -31.74 9.27 -8.18
C ASN A 67 -30.74 10.44 -8.39
N ASN A 68 -29.73 10.61 -7.54
CA ASN A 68 -28.70 11.63 -7.72
C ASN A 68 -27.88 11.35 -9.01
N PRO A 69 -27.56 12.36 -9.85
CA PRO A 69 -27.74 13.81 -9.64
C PRO A 69 -29.07 14.39 -10.16
N ALA A 70 -30.00 13.58 -10.67
CA ALA A 70 -31.30 14.05 -11.16
C ALA A 70 -32.22 14.53 -10.02
N CYS A 71 -32.06 13.97 -8.81
CA CYS A 71 -32.65 14.47 -7.58
C CYS A 71 -31.55 14.98 -6.63
N ASP A 72 -31.67 16.21 -6.17
CA ASP A 72 -30.78 16.89 -5.22
C ASP A 72 -31.21 16.66 -3.75
N GLY A 73 -31.94 15.58 -3.47
CA GLY A 73 -32.36 15.20 -2.13
C GLY A 73 -31.22 14.55 -1.35
N TYR A 74 -30.91 15.10 -0.18
CA TYR A 74 -29.96 14.52 0.77
C TYR A 74 -30.38 14.82 2.21
N GLU A 75 -29.90 14.02 3.15
CA GLU A 75 -30.03 14.25 4.60
C GLU A 75 -28.69 14.02 5.27
N VAL A 76 -28.40 14.79 6.34
CA VAL A 76 -27.22 14.55 7.19
C VAL A 76 -27.73 14.11 8.55
N GLU A 77 -27.34 12.92 8.96
CA GLU A 77 -27.63 12.34 10.27
C GLU A 77 -26.44 12.61 11.19
N GLU A 78 -26.70 13.30 12.30
CA GLU A 78 -25.74 13.48 13.38
C GLU A 78 -25.87 12.35 14.39
N GLY A 79 -24.74 11.78 14.81
CA GLY A 79 -24.70 10.67 15.76
C GLY A 79 -23.29 10.13 15.94
N GLU A 80 -23.07 9.26 16.91
CA GLU A 80 -21.77 8.61 17.07
C GLU A 80 -21.71 7.33 16.22
N PHE A 81 -21.01 7.42 15.09
CA PHE A 81 -20.85 6.31 14.17
C PHE A 81 -19.47 5.69 14.32
N ARG A 82 -19.45 4.36 14.47
CA ARG A 82 -18.21 3.58 14.50
C ARG A 82 -18.06 2.83 13.19
N LEU A 83 -16.92 3.01 12.52
CA LEU A 83 -16.55 2.13 11.43
C LEU A 83 -16.33 0.72 12.01
N LYS A 84 -17.19 -0.23 11.68
CA LYS A 84 -16.99 -1.66 11.97
C LYS A 84 -15.63 -2.07 11.36
N GLY A 85 -14.65 -2.34 12.23
CA GLY A 85 -13.23 -2.47 11.89
C GLY A 85 -12.30 -1.66 12.79
N TYR A 86 -12.81 -0.70 13.57
CA TYR A 86 -12.02 0.07 14.54
C TYR A 86 -11.62 -0.72 15.80
N GLU A 87 -12.16 -1.93 16.01
CA GLU A 87 -11.64 -2.92 16.96
C GLU A 87 -10.41 -3.68 16.40
N GLY A 88 -9.71 -3.06 15.46
CA GLY A 88 -8.43 -3.56 14.99
C GLY A 88 -7.35 -3.40 16.07
N PRO A 89 -6.29 -4.21 16.05
CA PRO A 89 -5.17 -4.05 16.98
C PRO A 89 -4.59 -2.64 16.90
N VAL A 90 -4.50 -1.96 18.05
CA VAL A 90 -3.75 -0.70 18.16
C VAL A 90 -2.27 -1.07 18.30
N ILE A 91 -1.43 -0.41 17.51
CA ILE A 91 0.03 -0.61 17.57
C ILE A 91 0.73 0.72 17.79
N GLU A 92 1.92 0.65 18.34
CA GLU A 92 2.80 1.80 18.45
C GLU A 92 3.49 2.12 17.11
N CYS A 93 3.58 3.42 16.80
CA CYS A 93 4.29 3.93 15.63
C CYS A 93 5.80 3.91 15.86
N ASP A 94 6.53 3.26 14.96
CA ASP A 94 7.99 3.14 15.00
C ASP A 94 8.74 4.48 14.85
N LYS A 95 8.08 5.53 14.35
CA LYS A 95 8.71 6.85 14.13
C LYS A 95 8.47 7.86 15.24
N CYS A 96 7.33 7.79 15.93
CA CYS A 96 6.96 8.82 16.91
C CYS A 96 6.39 8.28 18.23
N GLY A 97 6.24 6.96 18.39
CA GLY A 97 5.70 6.35 19.60
C GLY A 97 4.19 6.53 19.80
N ALA A 98 3.51 7.31 18.96
CA ALA A 98 2.05 7.47 19.03
C ALA A 98 1.32 6.21 18.53
N GLU A 99 0.05 6.09 18.88
CA GLU A 99 -0.79 4.99 18.42
C GLU A 99 -0.99 5.03 16.89
N MET A 100 -1.16 3.86 16.29
CA MET A 100 -1.61 3.69 14.91
C MET A 100 -2.93 2.95 14.91
N HIS A 101 -3.90 3.48 14.16
CA HIS A 101 -5.25 2.93 14.05
C HIS A 101 -5.51 2.38 12.64
N LEU A 102 -6.46 1.47 12.55
CA LEU A 102 -6.94 0.95 11.27
C LEU A 102 -7.62 2.07 10.47
N LYS A 103 -7.14 2.31 9.25
CA LYS A 103 -7.73 3.22 8.27
C LYS A 103 -8.01 2.48 6.97
N MET A 104 -9.05 2.89 6.26
CA MET A 104 -9.34 2.42 4.91
C MET A 104 -8.89 3.47 3.89
N GLY A 105 -8.11 3.05 2.90
CA GLY A 105 -7.70 3.90 1.80
C GLY A 105 -7.97 3.23 0.46
N ARG A 106 -7.73 3.95 -0.64
CA ARG A 106 -7.94 3.46 -2.01
C ARG A 106 -7.21 2.15 -2.38
N PHE A 107 -6.19 1.79 -1.61
CA PHE A 107 -5.37 0.59 -1.83
C PHE A 107 -5.67 -0.53 -0.82
N GLY A 108 -6.75 -0.39 -0.05
CA GLY A 108 -7.16 -1.31 1.00
C GLY A 108 -6.89 -0.79 2.41
N LYS A 109 -7.06 -1.69 3.39
CA LYS A 109 -6.86 -1.43 4.83
C LYS A 109 -5.39 -1.23 5.16
N TYR A 110 -5.07 -0.25 6.01
CA TYR A 110 -3.72 0.05 6.49
C TYR A 110 -3.77 0.61 7.91
N MET A 111 -2.67 0.51 8.65
CA MET A 111 -2.50 1.18 9.93
C MET A 111 -1.92 2.57 9.68
N GLY A 112 -2.59 3.62 10.12
CA GLY A 112 -2.12 5.00 10.02
C GLY A 112 -1.88 5.59 11.40
N CYS A 113 -0.77 6.32 11.56
CA CYS A 113 -0.50 7.03 12.81
C CYS A 113 -1.64 8.02 13.14
N THR A 114 -1.92 8.17 14.43
CA THR A 114 -2.91 9.12 14.96
C THR A 114 -2.35 10.54 15.03
N ASN A 115 -1.03 10.71 15.15
CA ASN A 115 -0.38 12.02 15.11
C ASN A 115 -0.40 12.61 13.69
N GLU A 116 -1.00 13.78 13.52
CA GLU A 116 -1.14 14.47 12.23
C GLU A 116 0.20 14.90 11.61
N GLU A 117 1.22 15.15 12.43
CA GLU A 117 2.58 15.48 11.96
C GLU A 117 3.30 14.23 11.42
N CYS A 118 2.87 13.03 11.83
CA CYS A 118 3.49 11.77 11.45
C CYS A 118 2.71 11.08 10.33
N LYS A 119 3.24 11.14 9.10
CA LYS A 119 2.65 10.48 7.92
C LYS A 119 3.00 8.99 7.81
N ASN A 120 3.45 8.36 8.91
CA ASN A 120 3.85 6.97 8.89
C ASN A 120 2.64 6.03 8.75
N THR A 121 2.80 4.99 7.93
CA THR A 121 1.73 4.02 7.64
C THR A 121 2.30 2.60 7.54
N ARG A 122 1.59 1.62 8.08
CA ARG A 122 1.94 0.20 7.99
C ARG A 122 0.87 -0.56 7.23
N LYS A 123 1.31 -1.46 6.35
CA LYS A 123 0.41 -2.24 5.51
C LYS A 123 -0.14 -3.43 6.31
N ILE A 124 -1.41 -3.76 6.09
CA ILE A 124 -1.99 -5.01 6.59
C ILE A 124 -1.87 -6.05 5.49
N LEU A 125 -1.30 -7.21 5.83
CA LEU A 125 -1.14 -8.34 4.92
C LEU A 125 -2.49 -9.01 4.69
N LYS A 126 -2.58 -9.83 3.63
CA LYS A 126 -3.80 -10.61 3.36
C LYS A 126 -4.13 -11.60 4.48
N SER A 127 -3.14 -11.99 5.29
CA SER A 127 -3.32 -12.81 6.49
C SER A 127 -3.98 -12.08 7.66
N GLY A 128 -4.14 -10.75 7.59
CA GLY A 128 -4.55 -9.92 8.71
C GLY A 128 -3.39 -9.45 9.59
N GLU A 129 -2.19 -10.00 9.41
CA GLU A 129 -0.99 -9.58 10.14
C GLU A 129 -0.51 -8.19 9.69
N ILE A 130 0.02 -7.42 10.63
CA ILE A 130 0.58 -6.10 10.37
C ILE A 130 2.00 -6.28 9.84
N ALA A 131 2.32 -5.64 8.72
CA ALA A 131 3.65 -5.70 8.16
C ALA A 131 4.69 -5.10 9.14
N PRO A 132 5.91 -5.67 9.20
CA PRO A 132 7.00 -5.11 9.98
C PRO A 132 7.31 -3.66 9.55
N PRO A 133 8.02 -2.89 10.39
CA PRO A 133 8.37 -1.50 10.06
C PRO A 133 9.12 -1.51 8.72
N LYS A 134 8.76 -0.57 7.85
CA LYS A 134 9.46 -0.45 6.58
C LYS A 134 10.77 0.27 6.81
N GLU A 135 11.83 -0.30 6.25
CA GLU A 135 13.10 0.41 6.13
C GLU A 135 12.93 1.66 5.28
N ASP A 136 13.65 2.73 5.63
CA ASP A 136 13.60 3.96 4.85
C ASP A 136 14.19 3.71 3.45
N PRO A 137 13.55 4.26 2.39
CA PRO A 137 14.03 4.08 1.04
C PRO A 137 15.44 4.65 0.85
N VAL A 138 16.32 3.91 0.16
CA VAL A 138 17.70 4.36 -0.12
C VAL A 138 17.76 4.94 -1.53
N PRO A 139 17.90 6.27 -1.69
CA PRO A 139 18.02 6.88 -3.01
C PRO A 139 19.40 6.59 -3.63
N LEU A 140 19.42 6.21 -4.91
CA LEU A 140 20.63 5.94 -5.68
C LEU A 140 20.66 6.83 -6.95
N PRO A 141 20.96 8.14 -6.82
CA PRO A 141 20.98 9.07 -7.96
C PRO A 141 21.94 8.65 -9.09
N GLU A 142 22.97 7.87 -8.77
CA GLU A 142 23.96 7.36 -9.72
C GLU A 142 23.48 6.17 -10.56
N LEU A 143 22.25 5.69 -10.31
CA LEU A 143 21.59 4.64 -11.08
C LEU A 143 20.38 5.23 -11.83
N PRO A 144 20.55 5.69 -13.08
CA PRO A 144 19.44 6.21 -13.88
C PRO A 144 18.45 5.11 -14.25
N CYS A 145 17.19 5.49 -14.44
CA CYS A 145 16.16 4.64 -15.02
C CYS A 145 16.33 4.52 -16.54
N GLU A 146 15.83 3.44 -17.12
CA GLU A 146 15.93 3.18 -18.58
C GLU A 146 14.90 4.01 -19.37
N LYS A 147 13.69 4.21 -18.82
CA LYS A 147 12.56 4.78 -19.56
C LYS A 147 12.31 6.26 -19.29
N SER A 148 13.07 6.88 -18.39
CA SER A 148 12.83 8.26 -17.93
C SER A 148 14.08 8.86 -17.32
N ASP A 149 14.16 10.19 -17.25
CA ASP A 149 15.23 10.96 -16.56
C ASP A 149 15.20 10.83 -15.02
N ALA A 150 14.54 9.80 -14.52
CA ALA A 150 14.47 9.43 -13.11
C ALA A 150 15.71 8.62 -12.70
N TYR A 151 15.86 8.40 -11.41
CA TYR A 151 16.87 7.48 -10.86
C TYR A 151 16.20 6.43 -9.96
N PHE A 152 16.90 5.32 -9.73
CA PHE A 152 16.40 4.23 -8.91
C PHE A 152 16.54 4.51 -7.40
N VAL A 153 15.53 4.09 -6.65
CA VAL A 153 15.48 4.09 -5.19
C VAL A 153 15.29 2.65 -4.74
N LEU A 154 16.16 2.17 -3.84
CA LEU A 154 16.01 0.85 -3.23
C LEU A 154 14.93 0.92 -2.15
N ARG A 155 13.93 0.03 -2.26
CA ARG A 155 12.77 -0.03 -1.36
C ARG A 155 12.60 -1.42 -0.80
N ASP A 156 12.16 -1.49 0.45
CA ASP A 156 11.69 -2.73 1.06
C ASP A 156 10.19 -2.93 0.80
N GLY A 157 9.82 -4.13 0.35
CA GLY A 157 8.47 -4.50 -0.04
C GLY A 157 8.07 -5.86 0.52
N ALA A 158 6.79 -6.21 0.35
CA ALA A 158 6.27 -7.50 0.81
C ALA A 158 6.92 -8.72 0.13
N ALA A 159 7.58 -8.52 -1.01
CA ALA A 159 8.31 -9.54 -1.76
C ALA A 159 9.83 -9.29 -1.72
N GLY A 160 10.34 -8.77 -0.61
CA GLY A 160 11.75 -8.39 -0.46
C GLY A 160 12.07 -7.04 -1.09
N ILE A 161 13.38 -6.77 -1.22
CA ILE A 161 13.87 -5.50 -1.74
C ILE A 161 13.77 -5.42 -3.25
N PHE A 162 13.56 -4.22 -3.76
CA PHE A 162 13.50 -3.94 -5.19
C PHE A 162 13.92 -2.50 -5.47
N LEU A 163 14.37 -2.23 -6.70
CA LEU A 163 14.62 -0.88 -7.19
C LEU A 163 13.35 -0.35 -7.85
N ALA A 164 13.00 0.90 -7.56
CA ALA A 164 11.88 1.60 -8.17
C ALA A 164 12.26 3.05 -8.49
N ALA A 165 11.68 3.62 -9.55
CA ALA A 165 11.93 5.00 -9.92
C ALA A 165 11.58 5.99 -8.78
N ASN A 166 12.40 7.02 -8.58
CA ASN A 166 12.19 8.06 -7.57
C ASN A 166 10.91 8.89 -7.82
N THR A 167 10.49 9.02 -9.09
CA THR A 167 9.31 9.81 -9.49
C THR A 167 8.00 9.01 -9.50
N PHE A 168 7.94 7.84 -8.86
CA PHE A 168 6.69 7.08 -8.69
C PHE A 168 5.57 7.98 -8.10
N PRO A 169 4.33 7.95 -8.62
CA PRO A 169 3.78 7.00 -9.59
C PRO A 169 3.91 7.41 -11.07
N LYS A 170 4.65 8.48 -11.40
CA LYS A 170 4.83 8.97 -12.78
C LYS A 170 5.65 7.98 -13.61
N SER A 171 6.82 7.60 -13.12
CA SER A 171 7.57 6.46 -13.63
C SER A 171 7.28 5.23 -12.77
N ARG A 172 6.86 4.14 -13.42
CA ARG A 172 6.52 2.85 -12.77
C ARG A 172 7.57 1.77 -13.06
N GLU A 173 8.78 2.20 -13.41
CA GLU A 173 9.89 1.31 -13.65
C GLU A 173 10.35 0.66 -12.34
N THR A 174 10.43 -0.67 -12.34
CA THR A 174 10.87 -1.47 -11.20
C THR A 174 11.70 -2.65 -11.68
N ARG A 175 12.77 -2.99 -10.96
CA ARG A 175 13.59 -4.18 -11.22
C ARG A 175 14.25 -4.72 -9.96
N ALA A 176 14.77 -5.95 -10.04
CA ALA A 176 15.63 -6.49 -9.00
C ALA A 176 16.99 -5.75 -8.97
N PRO A 177 17.56 -5.49 -7.78
CA PRO A 177 18.92 -4.97 -7.68
C PRO A 177 19.93 -6.06 -8.04
N LYS A 178 20.96 -5.70 -8.80
CA LYS A 178 22.13 -6.55 -9.01
C LYS A 178 22.99 -6.54 -7.75
N VAL A 179 23.63 -7.66 -7.45
CA VAL A 179 24.53 -7.72 -6.28
C VAL A 179 25.71 -6.75 -6.44
N ALA A 180 26.24 -6.62 -7.65
CA ALA A 180 27.28 -5.62 -7.98
C ALA A 180 26.87 -4.18 -7.60
N GLU A 181 25.60 -3.82 -7.80
CA GLU A 181 25.07 -2.50 -7.45
C GLU A 181 25.01 -2.34 -5.93
N LEU A 182 24.56 -3.38 -5.20
CA LEU A 182 24.52 -3.36 -3.75
C LEU A 182 25.91 -3.28 -3.12
N VAL A 183 26.91 -3.93 -3.72
CA VAL A 183 28.33 -3.81 -3.32
C VAL A 183 28.80 -2.37 -3.48
N ARG A 184 28.51 -1.73 -4.62
CA ARG A 184 28.90 -0.34 -4.90
C ARG A 184 28.32 0.65 -3.88
N PHE A 185 27.09 0.43 -3.43
CA PHE A 185 26.39 1.33 -2.50
C PHE A 185 26.31 0.80 -1.07
N LYS A 186 27.19 -0.13 -0.69
CA LYS A 186 27.18 -0.85 0.59
C LYS A 186 27.08 0.08 1.81
N ASP A 187 27.74 1.24 1.77
CA ASP A 187 27.78 2.19 2.88
C ASP A 187 26.44 2.89 3.12
N ARG A 188 25.57 2.96 2.11
CA ARG A 188 24.21 3.53 2.21
C ARG A 188 23.16 2.50 2.60
N LEU A 189 23.50 1.21 2.63
CA LEU A 189 22.56 0.15 3.00
C LEU A 189 22.38 0.09 4.52
N SER A 190 21.14 -0.12 4.96
CA SER A 190 20.86 -0.37 6.38
C SER A 190 21.50 -1.69 6.82
N GLU A 191 21.74 -1.83 8.13
CA GLU A 191 22.45 -2.98 8.70
C GLU A 191 21.81 -4.31 8.30
N LYS A 192 20.47 -4.36 8.29
CA LYS A 192 19.67 -5.51 7.86
C LYS A 192 19.89 -5.90 6.39
N MET A 193 20.29 -4.97 5.52
CA MET A 193 20.50 -5.23 4.09
C MET A 193 21.97 -5.52 3.74
N ARG A 194 22.91 -5.30 4.66
CA ARG A 194 24.36 -5.45 4.39
C ARG A 194 24.77 -6.85 3.97
N TYR A 195 24.06 -7.89 4.39
CA TYR A 195 24.36 -9.28 3.99
C TYR A 195 24.17 -9.51 2.48
N LEU A 196 23.28 -8.75 1.83
CA LEU A 196 23.03 -8.86 0.39
C LEU A 196 24.19 -8.31 -0.44
N ALA A 197 24.92 -7.32 0.08
CA ALA A 197 26.16 -6.84 -0.51
C ALA A 197 27.35 -7.80 -0.30
N GLN A 198 27.18 -8.87 0.49
CA GLN A 198 28.19 -9.92 0.67
C GLN A 198 27.90 -11.15 -0.22
N ALA A 199 26.80 -11.13 -0.97
CA ALA A 199 26.45 -12.23 -1.86
C ALA A 199 27.45 -12.36 -3.02
N PRO A 200 27.58 -13.54 -3.64
CA PRO A 200 28.38 -13.70 -4.84
C PRO A 200 27.88 -12.76 -5.94
N VAL A 201 28.79 -11.93 -6.49
CA VAL A 201 28.47 -10.94 -7.54
C VAL A 201 28.22 -11.61 -8.89
N THR A 202 28.89 -12.73 -9.12
CA THR A 202 28.76 -13.57 -10.31
C THR A 202 28.60 -15.02 -9.88
N ASP A 203 28.04 -15.84 -10.76
CA ASP A 203 28.10 -17.30 -10.64
C ASP A 203 29.48 -17.84 -11.09
N PRO A 204 29.73 -19.17 -10.99
CA PRO A 204 30.98 -19.78 -11.45
C PRO A 204 31.28 -19.62 -12.94
N GLU A 205 30.27 -19.30 -13.77
CA GLU A 205 30.42 -19.04 -15.20
C GLU A 205 30.60 -17.55 -15.53
N GLY A 206 30.65 -16.68 -14.51
CA GLY A 206 30.81 -15.24 -14.64
C GLY A 206 29.53 -14.48 -14.95
N ASN A 207 28.36 -15.11 -14.91
CA ASN A 207 27.09 -14.41 -15.14
C ASN A 207 26.71 -13.57 -13.92
N PRO A 208 26.20 -12.34 -14.11
CA PRO A 208 25.85 -11.46 -13.00
C PRO A 208 24.68 -12.00 -12.16
N THR A 209 24.75 -11.77 -10.86
CA THR A 209 23.69 -12.16 -9.92
C THR A 209 22.77 -11.00 -9.55
N ILE A 210 21.52 -11.35 -9.30
CA ILE A 210 20.48 -10.43 -8.84
C ILE A 210 19.80 -10.96 -7.59
N VAL A 211 19.26 -10.05 -6.79
CA VAL A 211 18.50 -10.41 -5.58
C VAL A 211 17.07 -10.81 -5.96
N ARG A 212 16.62 -11.92 -5.40
CA ARG A 212 15.26 -12.48 -5.55
C ARG A 212 14.66 -12.75 -4.18
N PHE A 213 13.35 -12.99 -4.15
CA PHE A 213 12.63 -13.35 -2.93
C PHE A 213 11.81 -14.63 -3.15
N SER A 214 11.99 -15.58 -2.25
CA SER A 214 11.25 -16.84 -2.25
C SER A 214 10.01 -16.69 -1.37
N ARG A 215 8.82 -16.80 -1.97
CA ARG A 215 7.55 -16.77 -1.21
C ARG A 215 7.37 -17.99 -0.31
N LYS A 216 7.97 -19.14 -0.67
CA LYS A 216 7.88 -20.39 0.09
C LYS A 216 8.66 -20.31 1.40
N THR A 217 9.90 -19.84 1.32
CA THR A 217 10.79 -19.71 2.48
C THR A 217 10.73 -18.32 3.12
N LYS A 218 9.96 -17.38 2.55
CA LYS A 218 9.86 -15.98 2.97
C LYS A 218 11.23 -15.30 3.16
N GLN A 219 12.23 -15.69 2.35
CA GLN A 219 13.60 -15.19 2.46
C GLN A 219 14.15 -14.69 1.12
N GLN A 220 15.13 -13.78 1.20
CA GLN A 220 15.85 -13.32 0.03
C GLN A 220 16.94 -14.32 -0.36
N TYR A 221 17.19 -14.44 -1.65
CA TYR A 221 18.23 -15.30 -2.22
C TYR A 221 18.80 -14.63 -3.46
N VAL A 222 19.95 -15.08 -3.95
CA VAL A 222 20.52 -14.58 -5.20
C VAL A 222 20.43 -15.64 -6.29
N SER A 223 20.23 -15.20 -7.51
CA SER A 223 20.26 -16.05 -8.70
C SER A 223 21.00 -15.34 -9.83
N SER A 224 21.67 -16.08 -10.69
CA SER A 224 22.32 -15.47 -11.87
C SER A 224 21.39 -15.41 -13.08
N GLU A 225 21.61 -14.39 -13.89
CA GLU A 225 20.89 -14.17 -15.14
C GLU A 225 21.87 -13.93 -16.28
N LYS A 226 21.52 -14.49 -17.44
CA LYS A 226 22.19 -14.26 -18.72
C LYS A 226 21.14 -13.75 -19.71
N GLU A 227 21.37 -12.55 -20.26
CA GLU A 227 20.44 -11.91 -21.22
C GLU A 227 18.97 -11.85 -20.74
N GLY A 228 18.77 -11.59 -19.44
CA GLY A 228 17.45 -11.50 -18.82
C GLY A 228 16.76 -12.85 -18.53
N LYS A 229 17.44 -13.97 -18.77
CA LYS A 229 16.95 -15.32 -18.43
C LYS A 229 17.75 -15.88 -17.25
N ALA A 230 17.07 -16.55 -16.33
CA ALA A 230 17.72 -17.24 -15.23
C ALA A 230 18.55 -18.43 -15.74
N THR A 231 19.80 -18.53 -15.30
CA THR A 231 20.73 -19.63 -15.64
C THR A 231 20.39 -20.93 -14.89
N GLY A 232 19.69 -20.81 -13.76
CA GLY A 232 19.40 -21.89 -12.83
C GLY A 232 20.34 -21.95 -11.63
N TRP A 233 21.41 -21.15 -11.60
CA TRP A 233 22.25 -21.01 -10.40
C TRP A 233 21.54 -20.16 -9.34
N SER A 234 21.66 -20.57 -8.08
CA SER A 234 21.12 -19.81 -6.95
C SER A 234 21.92 -20.05 -5.67
N ALA A 235 22.00 -19.02 -4.83
CA ALA A 235 22.58 -19.11 -3.50
C ALA A 235 21.66 -18.50 -2.45
N PHE A 236 21.68 -19.08 -1.25
CA PHE A 236 20.86 -18.69 -0.11
C PHE A 236 21.74 -18.27 1.05
N TYR A 237 21.26 -17.34 1.86
CA TYR A 237 21.95 -16.92 3.07
C TYR A 237 21.46 -17.75 4.26
N ILE A 238 22.31 -18.63 4.78
CA ILE A 238 22.01 -19.59 5.85
C ILE A 238 23.10 -19.46 6.92
N ASP A 239 22.71 -19.29 8.19
CA ASP A 239 23.62 -19.22 9.34
C ASP A 239 24.79 -18.23 9.16
N GLY A 240 24.50 -17.06 8.58
CA GLY A 240 25.49 -16.00 8.38
C GLY A 240 26.40 -16.20 7.16
N LYS A 241 26.15 -17.20 6.30
CA LYS A 241 26.96 -17.49 5.11
C LYS A 241 26.11 -17.69 3.87
N TRP A 242 26.65 -17.29 2.72
CA TRP A 242 26.06 -17.60 1.42
C TRP A 242 26.41 -19.04 1.03
N VAL A 243 25.39 -19.86 0.81
CA VAL A 243 25.49 -21.26 0.43
C VAL A 243 24.84 -21.44 -0.93
N GLU A 244 25.59 -21.98 -1.87
CA GLU A 244 25.08 -22.32 -3.19
C GLU A 244 24.12 -23.50 -3.09
N LYS A 245 22.94 -23.35 -3.70
CA LYS A 245 22.03 -24.48 -3.85
C LYS A 245 22.49 -25.29 -5.05
N SER A 246 23.14 -26.43 -4.78
CA SER A 246 23.35 -27.44 -5.82
C SER A 246 22.00 -27.83 -6.41
N LYS A 247 21.96 -27.98 -7.75
CA LYS A 247 20.83 -28.57 -8.46
C LYS A 247 20.49 -29.94 -7.89
#